data_AF-A0A3D4JA40-F1
#
_entry.id   AF-A0A3D4JA40-F1
#
_cell.length_a   1.000
_cell.length_b   1.000
_cell.length_c   1.000
_cell.angle_alpha   90.00
_cell.angle_beta   90.00
_cell.angle_gamma   90.00
#
_symmetry.space_group_name_H-M   'P 1'
#
loop_
_entity.id
_entity.type
_entity.pdbx_description
1 polymer ?
#
loop_
_entity_poly.entity_id
_entity_poly.type
_entity_poly.pdbx_seq_one_letter_code
_entity_poly.pdbx_strand_id
1 'polypeptide(L)'
;MNLKEIKNINWPHNWKPVEDQAILRELRREISPLHFLFWKTVTVVARRLDQDDILVYIKNYQKPFATVHLTWSKREWTSKRPRTKYFDNISNWLKESIE
;
A
#
# COMPACT_ATOMS: atom_id res chain seq x y z
N MET A 1 0.38 16.95 -2.09
CA MET A 1 -0.85 16.14 -2.13
C MET A 1 -1.08 15.54 -0.76
N ASN A 2 -2.25 15.75 -0.18
CA ASN A 2 -2.46 15.86 1.27
C ASN A 2 -3.27 14.65 1.75
N LEU A 3 -2.92 14.05 2.90
CA LEU A 3 -3.68 12.97 3.55
C LEU A 3 -5.19 13.30 3.73
N LYS A 4 -5.57 14.58 3.55
CA LYS A 4 -6.94 15.07 3.47
C LYS A 4 -7.81 14.35 2.43
N GLU A 5 -7.27 13.97 1.27
CA GLU A 5 -8.06 13.25 0.25
C GLU A 5 -8.50 11.88 0.76
N ILE A 6 -7.65 11.21 1.56
CA ILE A 6 -7.92 9.88 2.12
C ILE A 6 -9.06 9.91 3.13
N LYS A 7 -9.19 11.03 3.85
CA LYS A 7 -10.21 11.19 4.89
C LYS A 7 -11.64 11.28 4.34
N ASN A 8 -11.80 11.57 3.05
CA ASN A 8 -13.11 11.79 2.42
C ASN A 8 -13.46 10.69 1.39
N ILE A 9 -12.75 9.56 1.40
CA ILE A 9 -13.02 8.45 0.49
C ILE A 9 -14.23 7.64 0.99
N ASN A 10 -15.09 7.22 0.06
CA ASN A 10 -16.01 6.12 0.29
C ASN A 10 -15.27 4.79 0.05
N TRP A 11 -14.85 4.12 1.13
CA TRP A 11 -14.07 2.89 1.04
C TRP A 11 -14.90 1.75 0.43
N PRO A 12 -14.33 0.95 -0.50
CA PRO A 12 -15.00 -0.27 -0.94
C PRO A 12 -15.24 -1.21 0.26
N HIS A 13 -16.28 -2.05 0.18
CA HIS A 13 -16.78 -2.82 1.34
C HIS A 13 -15.73 -3.74 1.99
N ASN A 14 -14.76 -4.22 1.22
CA ASN A 14 -13.68 -5.09 1.67
C ASN A 14 -12.41 -4.31 2.06
N TRP A 15 -12.43 -2.98 2.06
CA TRP A 15 -11.33 -2.14 2.50
C TRP A 15 -11.67 -1.43 3.80
N LYS A 16 -10.70 -1.42 4.72
CA LYS A 16 -10.80 -0.73 5.99
C LYS A 16 -9.66 0.27 6.14
N PRO A 17 -9.94 1.57 6.39
CA PRO A 17 -8.91 2.54 6.72
C PRO A 17 -8.22 2.13 8.02
N VAL A 18 -6.88 2.14 8.01
CA VAL A 18 -6.06 1.81 9.17
C VAL A 18 -4.80 2.66 9.18
N GLU A 19 -4.38 3.04 10.39
CA GLU A 19 -3.03 3.55 10.65
C GLU A 19 -2.33 2.52 11.55
N ASP A 20 -1.83 1.45 10.94
CA ASP A 20 -1.30 0.29 11.66
C ASP A 20 0.22 0.17 11.49
N GLN A 21 0.95 0.46 12.57
CA GLN A 21 2.41 0.36 12.61
C GLN A 21 2.90 -1.10 12.56
N ALA A 22 2.10 -2.06 13.01
CA ALA A 22 2.46 -3.48 12.90
C ALA A 22 2.44 -3.93 11.44
N ILE A 23 1.45 -3.50 10.65
CA ILE A 23 1.38 -3.76 9.22
C ILE A 23 2.53 -3.06 8.48
N LEU A 24 2.85 -1.82 8.84
CA LEU A 24 4.02 -1.12 8.27
C LEU A 24 5.32 -1.88 8.55
N ARG A 25 5.49 -2.39 9.78
CA ARG A 25 6.65 -3.20 10.15
C ARG A 25 6.71 -4.50 9.35
N GLU A 26 5.57 -5.13 9.10
CA GLU A 26 5.50 -6.33 8.26
C GLU A 26 5.91 -6.04 6.82
N LEU A 27 5.39 -4.97 6.22
CA LEU A 27 5.84 -4.51 4.91
C LEU A 27 7.37 -4.31 4.87
N ARG A 28 7.95 -3.68 5.91
CA ARG A 28 9.41 -3.48 6.01
C ARG A 28 10.19 -4.77 6.16
N ARG A 29 9.61 -5.79 6.80
CA ARG A 29 10.20 -7.12 6.94
C ARG A 29 10.25 -7.80 5.58
N GLU A 30 9.16 -7.81 4.84
CA GLU A 30 9.05 -8.53 3.56
C GLU A 30 9.80 -7.88 2.40
N ILE A 31 9.88 -6.55 2.40
CA ILE A 31 10.36 -5.81 1.25
C ILE A 31 11.87 -5.93 1.05
N SER A 32 12.26 -6.33 -0.16
CA SER A 32 13.66 -6.44 -0.56
C SER A 32 14.32 -5.05 -0.71
N PRO A 33 15.62 -4.89 -0.40
CA PRO A 33 16.39 -3.70 -0.79
C PRO A 33 16.36 -3.38 -2.27
N LEU A 34 16.10 -4.37 -3.13
CA LEU A 34 15.95 -4.19 -4.58
C LEU A 34 14.56 -3.68 -4.99
N HIS A 35 13.60 -3.65 -4.05
CA HIS A 35 12.24 -3.18 -4.32
C HIS A 35 12.14 -1.67 -4.11
N PHE A 36 11.45 -0.98 -5.02
CA PHE A 36 11.34 0.49 -5.04
C PHE A 36 10.89 1.08 -3.70
N LEU A 37 9.85 0.51 -3.09
CA LEU A 37 9.29 0.98 -1.82
C LEU A 37 10.26 0.88 -0.63
N PHE A 38 11.34 0.08 -0.71
CA PHE A 38 12.31 -0.07 0.38
C PHE A 38 12.93 1.28 0.73
N TRP A 39 13.25 2.07 -0.29
CA TRP A 39 13.89 3.38 -0.17
C TRP A 39 12.91 4.54 -0.01
N LYS A 40 11.61 4.25 0.14
CA LYS A 40 10.57 5.28 0.21
C LYS A 40 10.03 5.45 1.62
N THR A 41 9.61 6.67 1.90
CA THR A 41 8.79 6.97 3.09
C THR A 41 7.35 6.63 2.75
N VAL A 42 6.82 5.61 3.41
CA VAL A 42 5.48 5.10 3.16
C VAL A 42 4.63 5.13 4.43
N THR A 43 3.32 5.33 4.26
CA THR A 43 2.32 5.24 5.33
C THR A 43 1.25 4.25 4.89
N VAL A 44 0.92 3.28 5.74
CA VAL A 44 -0.23 2.40 5.50
C VAL A 44 -1.49 3.20 5.79
N VAL A 45 -2.44 3.21 4.84
CA VAL A 45 -3.66 4.03 4.95
C VAL A 45 -4.93 3.19 4.97
N ALA A 46 -4.89 2.00 4.40
CA ALA A 46 -5.97 1.02 4.48
C ALA A 46 -5.43 -0.39 4.31
N ARG A 47 -6.21 -1.36 4.78
CA ARG A 47 -6.00 -2.78 4.51
C ARG A 47 -7.25 -3.38 3.92
N ARG A 48 -7.07 -4.37 3.07
CA ARG A 48 -8.14 -5.20 2.58
C ARG A 48 -8.50 -6.25 3.64
N LEU A 49 -9.76 -6.71 3.66
CA LEU A 49 -10.31 -7.58 4.71
C LEU A 49 -10.44 -9.04 4.27
N ASP A 50 -10.51 -9.28 2.96
CA ASP A 50 -10.66 -10.60 2.32
C ASP A 50 -9.33 -11.17 1.79
N GLN A 51 -8.28 -10.35 1.70
CA GLN A 51 -6.95 -10.71 1.21
C GLN A 51 -5.85 -9.92 1.93
N ASP A 52 -4.60 -10.33 1.74
CA ASP A 52 -3.42 -9.72 2.36
C ASP A 52 -2.93 -8.44 1.66
N ASP A 53 -3.86 -7.67 1.07
CA ASP A 53 -3.54 -6.43 0.38
C ASP A 53 -3.59 -5.23 1.33
N ILE A 54 -2.65 -4.31 1.16
CA ILE A 54 -2.61 -3.02 1.87
C ILE A 54 -2.49 -1.87 0.88
N LEU A 55 -3.12 -0.75 1.19
CA LEU A 55 -2.94 0.50 0.47
C LEU A 55 -1.93 1.34 1.24
N VAL A 56 -0.87 1.78 0.54
CA VAL A 56 0.13 2.67 1.07
C VAL A 56 0.16 4.00 0.33
N TYR A 57 0.44 5.06 1.09
CA TYR A 57 0.78 6.38 0.57
C TYR A 57 2.30 6.57 0.58
N ILE A 58 2.86 7.00 -0.55
CA ILE A 58 4.29 7.22 -0.78
C ILE A 58 4.55 8.73 -0.79
N LYS A 59 5.27 9.21 0.22
CA LYS A 59 5.57 10.64 0.37
C LYS A 59 6.48 11.13 -0.76
N ASN A 60 6.18 12.32 -1.30
CA ASN A 60 6.98 13.01 -2.33
C ASN A 60 7.21 12.17 -3.61
N TYR A 61 6.21 11.42 -4.06
CA TYR A 61 6.29 10.61 -5.28
C TYR A 61 5.14 10.93 -6.25
N GLN A 62 5.41 10.84 -7.56
CA GLN A 62 4.43 11.15 -8.62
C GLN A 62 3.26 10.15 -8.65
N LYS A 63 3.51 8.91 -8.22
CA LYS A 63 2.46 7.89 -8.04
C LYS A 63 2.27 7.59 -6.56
N PRO A 64 1.64 8.52 -5.81
CA PRO A 64 1.70 8.52 -4.37
C PRO A 64 0.92 7.37 -3.72
N PHE A 65 0.18 6.56 -4.47
CA PHE A 65 -0.58 5.45 -3.92
C PHE A 65 -0.07 4.12 -4.47
N ALA A 66 -0.04 3.09 -3.63
CA ALA A 66 0.24 1.74 -4.08
C ALA A 66 -0.53 0.68 -3.30
N THR A 67 -1.08 -0.30 -3.99
CA THR A 67 -1.56 -1.54 -3.38
C THR A 67 -0.40 -2.52 -3.30
N VAL A 68 -0.15 -3.08 -2.12
CA VAL A 68 0.90 -4.07 -1.86
C VAL A 68 0.27 -5.33 -1.33
N HIS A 69 0.56 -6.47 -1.97
CA HIS A 69 0.15 -7.78 -1.48
C HIS A 69 1.22 -8.32 -0.53
N LEU A 70 0.92 -8.35 0.77
CA LEU A 70 1.77 -8.97 1.77
C LEU A 70 1.71 -10.49 1.62
N THR A 71 2.83 -11.13 1.86
CA THR A 71 2.98 -12.59 1.76
C THR A 71 3.12 -13.24 3.15
N TRP A 72 3.24 -12.42 4.20
CA TRP A 72 3.55 -12.78 5.58
C TRP A 72 4.82 -13.63 5.75
N SER A 73 5.64 -13.65 4.70
CA SER A 73 6.82 -14.50 4.58
C SER A 73 8.09 -13.74 4.95
N LYS A 74 9.23 -14.43 4.95
CA LYS A 74 10.51 -13.75 5.13
C LYS A 74 10.88 -13.00 3.85
N ARG A 75 11.66 -11.92 4.00
CA ARG A 75 12.23 -11.15 2.90
C ARG A 75 12.85 -12.06 1.84
N GLU A 76 12.41 -11.91 0.60
CA GLU A 76 13.11 -12.47 -0.56
C GLU A 76 14.07 -11.43 -1.15
N TRP A 77 15.19 -11.88 -1.70
CA TRP A 77 16.20 -11.00 -2.32
C TRP A 77 15.86 -10.66 -3.78
N THR A 78 14.58 -10.57 -4.13
CA THR A 78 14.12 -10.22 -5.48
C THR A 78 13.42 -8.88 -5.49
N SER A 79 13.47 -8.15 -6.61
CA SER A 79 12.69 -6.92 -6.78
C SER A 79 11.20 -7.18 -7.05
N LYS A 80 10.81 -8.45 -7.25
CA LYS A 80 9.45 -8.84 -7.66
C LYS A 80 8.49 -8.98 -6.47
N ARG A 81 9.00 -9.04 -5.23
CA ARG A 81 8.18 -9.16 -4.02
C ARG A 81 8.44 -8.00 -3.04
N PRO A 82 7.40 -7.57 -2.30
CA PRO A 82 5.99 -7.93 -2.47
C PRO A 82 5.40 -7.41 -3.80
N ARG A 83 4.33 -8.04 -4.30
CA ARG A 83 3.68 -7.54 -5.53
C ARG A 83 3.10 -6.16 -5.22
N THR A 84 3.43 -5.19 -6.07
CA THR A 84 3.04 -3.80 -5.85
C THR A 84 2.45 -3.20 -7.12
N LYS A 85 1.27 -2.58 -7.00
CA LYS A 85 0.62 -1.82 -8.07
C LYS A 85 0.54 -0.35 -7.67
N TYR A 86 1.00 0.55 -8.55
CA TYR A 86 1.11 1.99 -8.28
C TYR A 86 0.02 2.78 -8.98
N PHE A 87 -0.43 3.85 -8.31
CA PHE A 87 -1.51 4.71 -8.76
C PHE A 87 -1.13 6.18 -8.62
N ASP A 88 -1.48 6.95 -9.64
CA ASP A 88 -1.16 8.38 -9.72
C ASP A 88 -2.05 9.22 -8.79
N ASN A 89 -3.25 8.73 -8.47
CA ASN A 89 -4.20 9.38 -7.58
C ASN A 89 -5.15 8.34 -6.98
N ILE A 90 -5.87 8.75 -5.94
CA ILE A 90 -6.79 7.88 -5.21
C ILE A 90 -8.01 7.47 -6.06
N SER A 91 -8.46 8.33 -6.97
CA SER A 91 -9.60 8.02 -7.84
C SER A 91 -9.31 6.86 -8.79
N ASN A 92 -8.08 6.78 -9.31
CA ASN A 92 -7.63 5.66 -10.11
C ASN A 92 -7.57 4.36 -9.29
N TRP A 93 -7.09 4.45 -8.04
CA TRP A 93 -7.10 3.30 -7.13
C TRP A 93 -8.54 2.83 -6.83
N LEU A 94 -9.47 3.75 -6.58
CA LEU A 94 -10.88 3.43 -6.31
C LEU A 94 -11.53 2.67 -7.46
N LYS A 95 -11.32 3.12 -8.71
CA LYS A 95 -11.90 2.47 -9.89
C LYS A 95 -11.53 0.99 -9.99
N GLU A 96 -10.31 0.64 -9.61
CA GLU A 96 -9.85 -0.75 -9.65
C GLU A 96 -10.18 -1.56 -8.39
N SER A 97 -10.43 -0.89 -7.26
CA SER A 97 -10.62 -1.57 -5.97
C SER A 97 -12.07 -1.91 -5.67
N ILE A 98 -12.99 -1.54 -6.57
CA ILE A 98 -14.43 -1.82 -6.50
C ILE A 98 -14.79 -3.14 -7.20
N GLU A 99 -13.88 -3.71 -8.01
CA GLU A 99 -14.00 -5.03 -8.63
C GLU A 99 -13.64 -6.17 -7.66
#